data_AF-A0A1V8SF74-F1
#
_entry.id   AF-A0A1V8SF74-F1
#
_cell.length_a   1.000
_cell.length_b   1.000
_cell.length_c   1.000
_cell.angle_alpha   90.00
_cell.angle_beta   90.00
_cell.angle_gamma   90.00
#
_symmetry.space_group_name_H-M   'P 1'
#
loop_
_entity.id
_entity.type
_entity.pdbx_description
1 polymer ?
#
loop_
_entity_poly.entity_id
_entity_poly.type
_entity_poly.pdbx_seq_one_letter_code
_entity_poly.pdbx_strand_id
1 'polypeptide(L)'
;MTVMANTTIARLYHSEAVLLDDGRVLVSGSDPEDVRAFAPQEYRNELWTPPYILHGGARPAFTVSDLDWAYGSTHTISITAFGTGAVGSYRVSLIGAVASTHGNSMGQRTIFPAVDCSAGSSCKVTAPPTANVCPPAWFQVFLLDANNVPSHASWVRIGGDPAGLGNWPAFPDFNVPGTGPVQPLF
;
A
#
# COMPACT_ATOMS: atom_id res chain seq x y z
N MET A 1 13.53 9.74 17.35
CA MET A 1 14.09 9.40 16.03
C MET A 1 14.98 8.19 16.23
N THR A 2 14.79 7.13 15.46
CA THR A 2 15.60 5.90 15.55
C THR A 2 16.40 5.77 14.27
N VAL A 3 17.70 5.52 14.39
CA VAL A 3 18.58 5.27 13.24
C VAL A 3 18.39 3.81 12.82
N MET A 4 18.13 3.58 11.53
CA MET A 4 17.94 2.26 10.94
C MET A 4 19.26 1.72 10.36
N ALA A 5 19.26 0.48 9.84
CA ALA A 5 20.41 -0.10 9.14
C ALA A 5 20.86 0.79 7.97
N ASN A 6 22.18 0.83 7.72
CA ASN A 6 22.75 1.56 6.60
C ASN A 6 22.78 0.70 5.32
N THR A 7 22.97 1.35 4.18
CA THR A 7 23.23 0.72 2.88
C THR A 7 24.63 1.11 2.37
N THR A 8 25.24 0.24 1.57
CA THR A 8 26.46 0.51 0.82
C THR A 8 26.18 1.02 -0.60
N ILE A 9 24.91 1.09 -0.99
CA ILE A 9 24.46 1.58 -2.30
C ILE A 9 24.10 3.06 -2.17
N ALA A 10 24.72 3.90 -3.00
CA ALA A 10 24.40 5.32 -3.03
C ALA A 10 23.02 5.54 -3.67
N ARG A 11 22.09 6.17 -2.94
CA ARG A 11 20.77 6.58 -3.44
C ARG A 11 20.74 8.12 -3.51
N LEU A 12 20.95 8.65 -4.72
CA LEU A 12 21.11 10.08 -4.99
C LEU A 12 19.97 10.61 -5.89
N TYR A 13 20.24 11.58 -6.76
CA TYR A 13 19.26 12.11 -7.71
C TYR A 13 18.70 11.01 -8.64
N HIS A 14 17.39 11.04 -8.91
CA HIS A 14 16.62 9.92 -9.52
C HIS A 14 16.52 8.64 -8.67
N SER A 15 16.80 8.66 -7.36
CA SER A 15 16.34 7.59 -6.48
C SER A 15 14.88 7.78 -6.07
N GLU A 16 14.26 6.67 -5.68
CA GLU A 16 12.86 6.61 -5.28
C GLU A 16 12.66 5.55 -4.18
N ALA A 17 11.58 5.67 -3.43
CA ALA A 17 11.20 4.70 -2.41
C ALA A 17 9.68 4.52 -2.39
N VAL A 18 9.23 3.27 -2.39
CA VAL A 18 7.79 2.92 -2.39
C VAL A 18 7.48 1.78 -1.42
N LEU A 19 6.32 1.85 -0.77
CA LEU A 19 5.82 0.80 0.12
C LEU A 19 5.30 -0.38 -0.71
N LEU A 20 5.72 -1.59 -0.36
CA LEU A 20 5.20 -2.83 -0.95
C LEU A 20 4.04 -3.41 -0.15
N ASP A 21 3.27 -4.29 -0.80
CA ASP A 21 2.10 -4.94 -0.22
C ASP A 21 2.44 -5.83 0.98
N ASP A 22 3.68 -6.30 1.11
CA ASP A 22 4.12 -7.06 2.28
C ASP A 22 4.67 -6.16 3.40
N GLY A 23 4.52 -4.84 3.31
CA GLY A 23 4.96 -3.88 4.31
C GLY A 23 6.46 -3.60 4.31
N ARG A 24 7.24 -4.12 3.34
CA ARG A 24 8.63 -3.71 3.10
C ARG A 24 8.69 -2.46 2.22
N VAL A 25 9.86 -1.83 2.11
CA VAL A 25 10.07 -0.66 1.25
C VAL A 25 11.05 -1.00 0.14
N LEU A 26 10.60 -0.87 -1.10
CA LEU A 26 11.48 -0.92 -2.27
C LEU A 26 12.22 0.41 -2.36
N VAL A 27 13.53 0.32 -2.57
CA VAL A 27 14.41 1.46 -2.84
C VAL A 27 15.14 1.20 -4.16
N SER A 28 14.99 2.10 -5.13
CA SER A 28 15.50 1.97 -6.50
C SER A 28 16.17 3.26 -6.99
N GLY A 29 16.78 3.23 -8.17
CA GLY A 29 17.64 4.30 -8.71
C GLY A 29 18.98 4.38 -7.97
N SER A 30 19.84 5.38 -8.08
CA SER A 30 19.79 6.65 -8.77
C SER A 30 20.51 6.63 -10.12
N ASP A 31 20.23 7.63 -10.95
CA ASP A 31 20.98 7.89 -12.17
C ASP A 31 21.24 9.39 -12.33
N PRO A 32 22.18 9.95 -11.58
CA PRO A 32 22.49 11.37 -11.66
C PRO A 32 23.24 11.77 -12.94
N GLU A 33 23.54 10.81 -13.85
CA GLU A 33 24.38 10.97 -15.04
C GLU A 33 25.63 11.82 -14.77
N ASP A 34 26.38 11.46 -13.72
CA ASP A 34 27.57 12.20 -13.30
C ASP A 34 28.86 11.44 -13.65
N VAL A 35 29.65 12.02 -14.55
CA VAL A 35 30.93 11.47 -15.03
C VAL A 35 32.05 11.47 -13.97
N ARG A 36 31.83 12.03 -12.78
CA ARG A 36 32.84 12.16 -11.71
C ARG A 36 33.00 10.91 -10.81
N ALA A 37 32.46 9.77 -11.24
CA ALA A 37 32.61 8.44 -10.62
C ALA A 37 32.06 8.24 -9.19
N PHE A 38 31.74 9.30 -8.43
CA PHE A 38 31.16 9.19 -7.09
C PHE A 38 29.64 8.95 -7.08
N ALA A 39 29.00 9.00 -8.25
CA ALA A 39 27.56 8.85 -8.41
C ALA A 39 27.23 8.04 -9.69
N PRO A 40 27.66 6.76 -9.76
CA PRO A 40 27.38 5.91 -10.92
C PRO A 40 25.87 5.65 -11.04
N GLN A 41 25.45 5.30 -12.26
CA GLN A 41 24.11 4.79 -12.51
C GLN A 41 23.90 3.48 -11.74
N GLU A 42 22.87 3.46 -10.90
CA GLU A 42 22.58 2.34 -10.00
C GLU A 42 21.36 1.56 -10.48
N TYR A 43 21.61 0.33 -10.90
CA TYR A 43 20.61 -0.58 -11.44
C TYR A 43 20.09 -1.59 -10.40
N ARG A 44 20.76 -1.72 -9.26
CA ARG A 44 20.37 -2.65 -8.20
C ARG A 44 19.26 -2.05 -7.36
N ASN A 45 18.25 -2.85 -7.09
CA ASN A 45 17.19 -2.49 -6.16
C ASN A 45 17.48 -3.07 -4.78
N GLU A 46 17.08 -2.34 -3.74
CA GLU A 46 17.11 -2.81 -2.36
C GLU A 46 15.70 -2.94 -1.82
N LEU A 47 15.56 -3.90 -0.92
CA LEU A 47 14.31 -4.13 -0.21
C LEU A 47 14.56 -3.99 1.28
N TRP A 48 14.16 -2.84 1.82
CA TRP A 48 14.32 -2.57 3.24
C TRP A 48 13.21 -3.27 4.03
N THR A 49 13.61 -4.10 5.00
CA THR A 49 12.69 -4.82 5.89
C THR A 49 12.62 -4.11 7.24
N PRO A 50 11.48 -3.49 7.61
CA PRO A 50 11.39 -2.66 8.81
C PRO A 50 11.36 -3.49 10.10
N PRO A 51 11.69 -2.89 11.26
CA PRO A 51 11.73 -3.60 12.55
C PRO A 51 10.43 -4.34 12.89
N TYR A 52 9.26 -3.77 12.57
CA TYR A 52 7.96 -4.40 12.83
C TYR A 52 7.77 -5.77 12.14
N ILE A 53 8.53 -6.07 11.07
CA ILE A 53 8.57 -7.40 10.45
C ILE A 53 9.64 -8.28 11.13
N LEU A 54 10.80 -7.70 11.43
CA LEU A 54 11.97 -8.42 11.95
C LEU A 54 11.83 -8.89 13.41
N HIS A 55 10.94 -8.27 14.20
CA HIS A 55 10.70 -8.68 15.58
C HIS A 55 10.03 -10.06 15.73
N GLY A 56 9.72 -10.75 14.61
CA GLY A 56 9.36 -12.17 14.60
C GLY A 56 7.91 -12.46 15.03
N GLY A 57 7.06 -11.45 15.11
CA GLY A 57 5.64 -11.65 15.38
C GLY A 57 4.92 -12.28 14.20
N ALA A 58 4.07 -13.28 14.46
CA ALA A 58 3.09 -13.75 13.49
C ALA A 58 2.27 -12.57 12.96
N ARG A 59 2.18 -12.45 11.63
CA ARG A 59 1.43 -11.37 10.99
C ARG A 59 -0.07 -11.68 11.05
N PRO A 60 -0.94 -10.69 11.29
CA PRO A 60 -2.36 -10.88 11.07
C PRO A 60 -2.63 -11.06 9.56
N ALA A 61 -3.76 -11.66 9.23
CA ALA A 61 -4.24 -11.80 7.85
C ALA A 61 -5.74 -11.57 7.81
N PHE A 62 -6.23 -11.06 6.69
CA PHE A 62 -7.65 -10.78 6.50
C PHE A 62 -8.07 -11.01 5.06
N THR A 63 -9.37 -11.06 4.84
CA THR A 63 -10.00 -11.01 3.52
C THR A 63 -11.01 -9.87 3.47
N VAL A 64 -11.14 -9.28 2.29
CA VAL A 64 -12.13 -8.25 1.97
C VAL A 64 -12.73 -8.58 0.62
N SER A 65 -14.05 -8.71 0.55
CA SER A 65 -14.76 -9.07 -0.69
C SER A 65 -15.18 -7.86 -1.49
N ASP A 66 -15.55 -6.78 -0.81
CA ASP A 66 -15.92 -5.52 -1.42
C ASP A 66 -14.68 -4.63 -1.56
N LEU A 67 -14.23 -4.46 -2.81
CA LEU A 67 -13.04 -3.68 -3.14
C LEU A 67 -13.39 -2.25 -3.58
N ASP A 68 -14.66 -1.86 -3.56
CA ASP A 68 -15.15 -0.59 -4.08
C ASP A 68 -15.95 0.17 -3.03
N TRP A 69 -15.24 1.00 -2.26
CA TRP A 69 -15.83 1.67 -1.10
C TRP A 69 -16.38 3.04 -1.47
N ALA A 70 -17.66 3.24 -1.17
CA ALA A 70 -18.27 4.57 -1.20
C ALA A 70 -17.74 5.43 -0.04
N TYR A 71 -17.84 6.75 -0.18
CA TYR A 71 -17.47 7.63 0.92
C TYR A 71 -18.42 7.48 2.11
N GLY A 72 -17.85 7.39 3.32
CA GLY A 72 -18.61 7.26 4.56
C GLY A 72 -19.35 5.93 4.76
N SER A 73 -19.27 4.97 3.83
CA SER A 73 -19.87 3.65 4.00
C SER A 73 -19.04 2.78 4.94
N THR A 74 -19.69 1.78 5.53
CA THR A 74 -19.04 0.79 6.39
C THR A 74 -18.87 -0.52 5.65
N HIS A 75 -17.66 -1.07 5.66
CA HIS A 75 -17.30 -2.33 5.04
C HIS A 75 -16.78 -3.30 6.09
N THR A 76 -17.01 -4.59 5.88
CA THR A 76 -16.52 -5.64 6.78
C THR A 76 -15.28 -6.29 6.19
N ILE A 77 -14.22 -6.39 6.99
CA ILE A 77 -13.08 -7.25 6.72
C ILE A 77 -13.11 -8.46 7.66
N SER A 78 -12.82 -9.64 7.14
CA SER A 78 -12.83 -10.89 7.89
C SER A 78 -11.41 -11.29 8.25
N ILE A 79 -11.13 -11.51 9.53
CA ILE A 79 -9.78 -11.87 9.99
C ILE A 79 -9.57 -13.36 9.80
N THR A 80 -8.51 -13.74 9.09
CA THR A 80 -8.14 -15.13 8.81
C THR A 80 -6.92 -15.60 9.60
N ALA A 81 -6.09 -14.67 10.09
CA ALA A 81 -5.06 -14.94 11.08
C ALA A 81 -4.96 -13.77 12.08
N PHE A 82 -4.86 -14.09 13.37
CA PHE A 82 -4.97 -13.08 14.44
C PHE A 82 -3.66 -12.34 14.77
N GLY A 83 -2.53 -12.82 14.26
CA GLY A 83 -1.21 -12.25 14.54
C GLY A 83 -0.72 -12.56 15.96
N THR A 84 -0.03 -11.61 16.58
CA THR A 84 0.53 -11.75 17.95
C THR A 84 -0.21 -10.98 19.03
N GLY A 85 -1.09 -10.06 18.64
CA GLY A 85 -1.86 -9.22 19.55
C GLY A 85 -3.10 -9.91 20.14
N ALA A 86 -3.70 -9.24 21.13
CA ALA A 86 -4.99 -9.66 21.68
C ALA A 86 -6.10 -9.55 20.62
N VAL A 87 -6.96 -10.57 20.54
CA VAL A 87 -8.10 -10.62 19.61
C VAL A 87 -9.04 -9.43 19.86
N GLY A 88 -9.54 -8.83 18.78
CA GLY A 88 -10.43 -7.67 18.81
C GLY A 88 -9.73 -6.32 18.97
N SER A 89 -8.41 -6.30 19.19
CA SER A 89 -7.60 -5.07 19.24
C SER A 89 -6.82 -4.89 17.94
N TYR A 90 -7.52 -4.46 16.89
CA TYR A 90 -6.91 -4.19 15.59
C TYR A 90 -7.11 -2.74 15.16
N ARG A 91 -6.18 -2.27 14.33
CA ARG A 91 -6.32 -1.01 13.58
C ARG A 91 -6.26 -1.34 12.10
N VAL A 92 -6.91 -0.52 11.29
CA VAL A 92 -6.78 -0.58 9.84
C VAL A 92 -6.08 0.69 9.39
N SER A 93 -5.10 0.56 8.50
CA SER A 93 -4.54 1.70 7.76
C SER A 93 -4.89 1.59 6.29
N LEU A 94 -5.15 2.75 5.69
CA LEU A 94 -5.32 2.94 4.26
C LEU A 94 -4.13 3.78 3.78
N ILE A 95 -3.34 3.23 2.88
CA ILE A 95 -2.19 3.92 2.29
C ILE A 95 -2.47 4.13 0.82
N GLY A 96 -2.58 5.39 0.40
CA GLY A 96 -2.91 5.75 -0.98
C GLY A 96 -1.82 5.28 -1.95
N ALA A 97 -2.25 4.81 -3.11
CA ALA A 97 -1.38 4.50 -4.23
C ALA A 97 -0.45 5.69 -4.51
N VAL A 98 0.84 5.40 -4.68
CA VAL A 98 1.87 6.40 -4.83
C VAL A 98 2.61 6.21 -6.14
N ALA A 99 2.92 7.33 -6.80
CA ALA A 99 4.02 7.42 -7.73
C ALA A 99 5.14 8.21 -7.06
N SER A 100 6.37 7.77 -7.18
CA SER A 100 7.53 8.46 -6.61
C SER A 100 8.52 8.81 -7.71
N THR A 101 9.04 10.03 -7.71
CA THR A 101 10.13 10.44 -8.60
C THR A 101 10.76 11.73 -8.10
N HIS A 102 12.07 11.93 -8.32
CA HIS A 102 12.76 13.19 -8.03
C HIS A 102 12.57 13.70 -6.59
N GLY A 103 12.50 12.79 -5.61
CA GLY A 103 12.24 13.12 -4.21
C GLY A 103 10.80 13.54 -3.89
N ASN A 104 9.88 13.39 -4.85
CA ASN A 104 8.45 13.64 -4.67
C ASN A 104 7.71 12.30 -4.56
N SER A 105 6.71 12.25 -3.69
CA SER A 105 5.76 11.13 -3.57
C SER A 105 4.35 11.66 -3.79
N MET A 106 3.82 11.46 -4.99
CA MET A 106 2.51 11.96 -5.40
C MET A 106 1.45 10.91 -5.07
N GLY A 107 0.40 11.33 -4.36
CA GLY A 107 -0.70 10.44 -3.97
C GLY A 107 -0.49 9.74 -2.63
N GLN A 108 0.71 9.79 -2.02
CA GLN A 108 0.96 9.17 -0.73
C GLN A 108 0.16 9.87 0.39
N ARG A 109 -0.63 9.08 1.11
CA ARG A 109 -1.44 9.50 2.26
C ARG A 109 -1.69 8.29 3.13
N THR A 110 -1.57 8.47 4.44
CA THR A 110 -1.89 7.43 5.41
C THR A 110 -3.13 7.86 6.18
N ILE A 111 -4.19 7.06 6.10
CA ILE A 111 -5.46 7.32 6.78
C ILE A 111 -5.74 6.15 7.71
N PHE A 112 -6.09 6.47 8.97
CA PHE A 112 -6.59 5.51 9.93
C PHE A 112 -8.10 5.71 10.05
N PRO A 113 -8.93 4.92 9.34
CA PRO A 113 -10.39 4.99 9.47
C PRO A 113 -10.87 4.61 10.87
N ALA A 114 -12.13 4.92 11.16
CA ALA A 114 -12.82 4.36 12.30
C ALA A 114 -13.03 2.86 12.08
N VAL A 115 -12.70 2.05 13.09
CA VAL A 115 -12.79 0.60 13.04
C VAL A 115 -13.45 0.07 14.31
N ASP A 116 -14.38 -0.87 14.15
CA ASP A 116 -14.96 -1.66 15.23
C ASP A 116 -14.67 -3.15 15.01
N CYS A 117 -13.82 -3.72 15.86
CA CYS A 117 -13.44 -5.13 15.85
C CYS A 117 -14.00 -5.91 17.04
N SER A 118 -15.07 -5.41 17.68
CA SER A 118 -15.68 -6.03 18.87
C SER A 118 -16.16 -7.47 18.62
N ALA A 119 -16.43 -7.85 17.37
CA ALA A 119 -16.77 -9.20 16.95
C ALA A 119 -15.58 -10.19 17.03
N GLY A 120 -14.35 -9.71 17.18
CA GLY A 120 -13.13 -10.51 17.34
C GLY A 120 -12.60 -11.16 16.06
N SER A 121 -13.49 -11.78 15.26
CA SER A 121 -13.15 -12.45 13.99
C SER A 121 -13.35 -11.57 12.75
N SER A 122 -13.89 -10.36 12.93
CA SER A 122 -14.10 -9.40 11.85
C SER A 122 -14.01 -7.98 12.38
N CYS A 123 -13.73 -7.05 11.48
CA CYS A 123 -13.72 -5.62 11.76
C CYS A 123 -14.63 -4.89 10.79
N LYS A 124 -15.47 -3.99 11.31
CA LYS A 124 -16.21 -3.02 10.53
C LYS A 124 -15.37 -1.76 10.37
N VAL A 125 -15.05 -1.41 9.13
CA VAL A 125 -14.21 -0.26 8.76
C VAL A 125 -15.09 0.79 8.11
N THR A 126 -15.05 2.02 8.60
CA THR A 126 -15.79 3.14 7.99
C THR A 126 -14.87 3.87 7.02
N ALA A 127 -15.23 3.88 5.75
CA ALA A 127 -14.49 4.58 4.71
C ALA A 127 -14.41 6.09 5.01
N PRO A 128 -13.35 6.79 4.55
CA PRO A 128 -13.23 8.24 4.71
C PRO A 128 -14.48 8.99 4.20
N PRO A 129 -14.84 10.12 4.80
CA PRO A 129 -16.18 10.70 4.63
C PRO A 129 -16.39 11.43 3.30
N THR A 130 -15.35 11.97 2.66
CA THR A 130 -15.46 12.76 1.43
C THR A 130 -14.17 12.75 0.60
N ALA A 131 -14.28 13.15 -0.67
CA ALA A 131 -13.16 13.36 -1.58
C ALA A 131 -12.16 14.42 -1.11
N ASN A 132 -12.60 15.41 -0.32
CA ASN A 132 -11.71 16.44 0.25
C ASN A 132 -10.77 15.85 1.31
N VAL A 133 -11.22 14.82 2.03
CA VAL A 133 -10.40 14.11 3.02
C VAL A 133 -9.60 13.00 2.35
N CYS A 134 -10.19 12.29 1.39
CA CYS A 134 -9.63 11.14 0.71
C CYS A 134 -9.95 11.22 -0.79
N PRO A 135 -9.10 11.86 -1.62
CA PRO A 135 -9.32 11.92 -3.06
C PRO A 135 -9.49 10.51 -3.65
N PRO A 136 -10.29 10.35 -4.71
CA PRO A 136 -10.53 9.04 -5.29
C PRO A 136 -9.22 8.39 -5.73
N ALA A 137 -8.96 7.19 -5.24
CA ALA A 137 -7.75 6.43 -5.54
C ALA A 137 -7.88 4.97 -5.10
N TRP A 138 -6.88 4.18 -5.48
CA TRP A 138 -6.61 2.87 -4.88
C TRP A 138 -5.81 3.04 -3.59
N PHE A 139 -6.13 2.23 -2.58
CA PHE A 139 -5.49 2.24 -1.27
C PHE A 139 -5.07 0.83 -0.88
N GLN A 140 -3.83 0.68 -0.40
CA GLN A 140 -3.38 -0.50 0.33
C GLN A 140 -4.04 -0.49 1.71
N VAL A 141 -4.83 -1.53 1.99
CA VAL A 141 -5.43 -1.79 3.29
C VAL A 141 -4.51 -2.71 4.07
N PHE A 142 -4.00 -2.26 5.22
CA PHE A 142 -3.29 -3.11 6.15
C PHE A 142 -4.10 -3.28 7.44
N LEU A 143 -4.17 -4.52 7.93
CA LEU A 143 -4.61 -4.82 9.29
C LEU A 143 -3.39 -4.81 10.21
N LEU A 144 -3.44 -4.01 11.27
CA LEU A 144 -2.40 -3.95 12.30
C LEU A 144 -2.94 -4.61 13.57
N ASP A 145 -2.18 -5.54 14.14
CA ASP A 145 -2.51 -6.11 15.46
C ASP A 145 -2.16 -5.15 16.61
N ALA A 146 -2.44 -5.55 17.84
CA ALA A 146 -2.16 -4.75 19.04
C ALA A 146 -0.68 -4.38 19.23
N ASN A 147 0.24 -5.14 18.62
CA ASN A 147 1.69 -4.89 18.64
C ASN A 147 2.16 -4.09 17.42
N ASN A 148 1.24 -3.64 16.56
CA ASN A 148 1.50 -2.97 15.28
C ASN A 148 2.24 -3.84 14.26
N VAL A 149 2.11 -5.17 14.33
CA VAL A 149 2.57 -6.06 13.25
C VAL A 149 1.55 -5.98 12.11
N PRO A 150 1.96 -5.58 10.88
CA PRO A 150 1.03 -5.44 9.77
C PRO A 150 0.76 -6.76 9.06
N SER A 151 -0.44 -6.93 8.52
CA SER A 151 -0.75 -7.94 7.52
C SER A 151 -0.04 -7.68 6.19
N HIS A 152 -0.23 -8.56 5.21
CA HIS A 152 -0.08 -8.15 3.81
C HIS A 152 -1.25 -7.22 3.44
N ALA A 153 -1.03 -6.35 2.45
CA ALA A 153 -2.05 -5.44 1.95
C ALA A 153 -3.10 -6.18 1.13
N SER A 154 -4.32 -5.65 1.14
CA SER A 154 -5.29 -5.83 0.07
C SER A 154 -5.63 -4.47 -0.51
N TRP A 155 -5.90 -4.39 -1.81
CA TRP A 155 -6.20 -3.12 -2.47
C TRP A 155 -7.70 -2.86 -2.51
N VAL A 156 -8.12 -1.67 -2.10
CA VAL A 156 -9.50 -1.19 -2.25
C VAL A 156 -9.49 0.16 -2.97
N ARG A 157 -10.48 0.40 -3.83
CA ARG A 157 -10.73 1.68 -4.45
C ARG A 157 -11.75 2.44 -3.60
N ILE A 158 -11.45 3.70 -3.30
CA ILE A 158 -12.34 4.58 -2.53
C ILE A 158 -12.70 5.77 -3.40
N GLY A 159 -13.99 6.11 -3.46
CA GLY A 159 -14.45 7.29 -4.21
C GLY A 159 -14.63 7.06 -5.71
N GLY A 160 -14.61 5.81 -6.16
CA GLY A 160 -14.81 5.42 -7.56
C GLY A 160 -13.59 5.66 -8.44
N ASP A 161 -13.81 5.72 -9.76
CA ASP A 161 -12.77 5.90 -10.77
C ASP A 161 -13.06 7.15 -11.61
N PRO A 162 -12.59 8.33 -11.18
CA PRO A 162 -12.84 9.58 -11.89
C PRO A 162 -12.11 9.64 -13.23
N ALA A 163 -11.06 8.83 -13.43
CA ALA A 163 -10.30 8.80 -14.67
C ALA A 163 -10.93 7.85 -15.71
N GLY A 164 -11.89 7.02 -15.31
CA GLY A 164 -12.47 6.00 -16.19
C GLY A 164 -11.39 5.06 -16.72
N LEU A 165 -10.45 4.66 -15.86
CA LEU A 165 -9.38 3.72 -16.20
C LEU A 165 -10.00 2.42 -16.75
N GLY A 166 -9.63 2.09 -17.98
CA GLY A 166 -10.21 0.95 -18.70
C GLY A 166 -11.41 1.28 -19.58
N ASN A 167 -11.84 2.55 -19.66
CA ASN A 167 -12.76 3.03 -20.71
C ASN A 167 -12.03 3.11 -22.05
N TRP A 168 -11.67 1.94 -22.58
CA TRP A 168 -11.12 1.81 -23.91
C TRP A 168 -12.19 2.05 -24.97
N PRO A 169 -11.82 2.54 -26.16
CA PRO A 169 -12.75 2.63 -27.28
C PRO A 169 -13.40 1.27 -27.55
N ALA A 170 -14.74 1.23 -27.53
CA ALA A 170 -15.52 0.03 -27.81
C ALA A 170 -15.75 -0.14 -29.33
N PHE A 171 -14.68 -0.08 -30.12
CA PHE A 171 -14.74 -0.29 -31.56
C PHE A 171 -14.27 -1.70 -31.94
N PRO A 172 -14.88 -2.34 -32.96
CA PRO A 172 -14.49 -3.68 -33.39
C PRO A 172 -13.03 -3.82 -33.84
N ASP A 173 -12.38 -2.72 -34.22
CA ASP A 173 -10.99 -2.64 -34.68
C ASP A 173 -10.01 -2.17 -33.59
N PHE A 174 -10.49 -1.89 -32.39
CA PHE A 174 -9.64 -1.48 -31.27
C PHE A 174 -9.19 -2.69 -30.44
N ASN A 175 -7.90 -3.00 -30.51
CA ASN A 175 -7.28 -4.00 -29.63
C ASN A 175 -6.92 -3.34 -28.30
N VAL A 176 -7.54 -3.79 -27.21
CA VAL A 176 -7.23 -3.32 -25.87
C VAL A 176 -5.76 -3.62 -25.53
N PRO A 177 -4.92 -2.61 -25.26
CA PRO A 177 -3.53 -2.85 -24.84
C PRO A 177 -3.48 -3.34 -23.40
N GLY A 178 -2.60 -4.31 -23.11
CA GLY A 178 -2.38 -4.87 -21.77
C GLY A 178 -2.35 -6.39 -21.75
N THR A 179 -2.03 -6.98 -20.59
CA THR A 179 -1.96 -8.44 -20.39
C THR A 179 -3.33 -9.07 -20.05
N GLY A 180 -4.43 -8.36 -20.31
CA GLY A 180 -5.77 -8.73 -19.85
C GLY A 180 -6.04 -8.29 -18.40
N PRO A 181 -7.19 -8.69 -17.80
CA PRO A 181 -7.49 -8.43 -16.41
C PRO A 181 -6.36 -8.95 -15.52
N VAL A 182 -5.88 -8.12 -14.59
CA VAL A 182 -5.02 -8.62 -13.51
C VAL A 182 -5.89 -9.57 -12.68
N GLN A 183 -5.73 -10.87 -12.92
CA GLN A 183 -6.33 -11.90 -12.06
C GLN A 183 -5.79 -11.62 -10.64
N PRO A 184 -6.65 -11.59 -9.61
CA PRO A 184 -6.15 -11.47 -8.24
C PRO A 184 -5.14 -12.60 -8.02
N LEU A 185 -3.89 -12.22 -7.74
CA LEU A 185 -2.91 -13.16 -7.24
C LEU A 185 -3.35 -13.49 -5.81
N PHE A 186 -3.95 -14.68 -5.67
CA PHE A 186 -4.42 -15.36 -4.46
C PHE A 186 -5.81 -14.97 -3.95
#